data_AF-A0A957NHL3-F1
#
_entry.id   AF-A0A957NHL3-F1
#
_cell.length_a   1.000
_cell.length_b   1.000
_cell.length_c   1.000
_cell.angle_alpha   90.00
_cell.angle_beta   90.00
_cell.angle_gamma   90.00
#
_symmetry.space_group_name_H-M   'P 1'
#
loop_
_entity.id
_entity.type
_entity.pdbx_description
1 polymer ?
#
loop_
_entity_poly.entity_id
_entity_poly.type
_entity_poly.pdbx_seq_one_letter_code
_entity_poly.pdbx_strand_id
1 'polypeptide(L)'
;MPKSQDVRQLVRLVGLALTLFTITVGVVAAAYGGWGYTVTIEDTNGSTVRGEDPYLPSCNGCPPFSGADLGAYNSSDTLTISASQAKTFKNNGSDVTGVTMQYQLDGPGGTVVAWGDNDIAFAFQANLPPPQNDGDQQWGTNSTGIGDLIPLLGSNYGTYTLSVRYVISGTPEAPITYGPFSATFTYEAPTATTIALYDVNSEADGLR
;
A
#
# COMPACT_ATOMS: atom_id res chain seq x y z
N MET A 1 48.86 -29.06 76.50
CA MET A 1 49.23 -27.95 75.58
C MET A 1 49.07 -28.43 74.14
N PRO A 2 47.89 -28.21 73.51
CA PRO A 2 47.69 -28.43 72.08
C PRO A 2 48.14 -27.20 71.29
N LYS A 3 48.79 -27.45 70.15
CA LYS A 3 49.41 -26.45 69.28
C LYS A 3 48.37 -25.69 68.47
N SER A 4 48.62 -24.39 68.33
CA SER A 4 47.88 -23.41 67.55
C SER A 4 48.07 -23.58 66.03
N GLN A 5 47.34 -24.51 65.42
CA GLN A 5 47.24 -24.58 63.96
C GLN A 5 45.82 -24.90 63.55
N ASP A 6 44.90 -23.93 63.59
CA ASP A 6 43.60 -24.06 62.90
C ASP A 6 42.81 -22.76 62.73
N VAL A 7 43.48 -21.59 62.60
CA VAL A 7 42.76 -20.31 62.39
C VAL A 7 43.26 -19.54 61.15
N ARG A 8 44.21 -20.08 60.39
CA ARG A 8 44.82 -19.38 59.24
C ARG A 8 44.41 -19.90 57.86
N GLN A 9 43.26 -20.55 57.74
CA GLN A 9 42.74 -21.02 56.43
C GLN A 9 41.39 -20.39 56.06
N LEU A 10 40.86 -19.44 56.85
CA LEU A 10 39.56 -18.81 56.60
C LEU A 10 39.62 -17.39 56.02
N VAL A 11 40.72 -17.01 55.33
CA VAL A 11 40.88 -15.64 54.79
C VAL A 11 41.32 -15.62 53.31
N ARG A 12 41.41 -16.76 52.63
CA ARG A 12 41.77 -16.74 51.20
C ARG A 12 40.66 -17.35 50.36
N LEU A 13 40.27 -16.57 49.35
CA LEU A 13 39.38 -16.92 48.25
C LEU A 13 37.87 -16.72 48.45
N VAL A 14 37.46 -15.59 49.04
CA VAL A 14 36.32 -14.86 48.44
C VAL A 14 36.90 -14.08 47.25
N GLY A 15 37.24 -14.83 46.20
CA GLY A 15 37.59 -14.27 44.90
C GLY A 15 36.33 -13.69 44.32
N LEU A 16 36.17 -12.39 44.48
CA LEU A 16 35.17 -11.55 43.83
C LEU A 16 35.28 -11.78 42.30
N ALA A 17 34.55 -12.76 41.79
CA ALA A 17 34.28 -12.88 40.36
C ALA A 17 33.27 -11.79 40.00
N LEU A 18 33.76 -10.55 39.92
CA LEU A 18 33.06 -9.46 39.27
C LEU A 18 33.12 -9.76 37.76
N THR A 19 32.24 -10.67 37.31
CA THR A 19 31.98 -10.88 35.90
C THR A 19 31.44 -9.55 35.39
N LEU A 20 32.29 -8.79 34.72
CA LEU A 20 31.91 -7.58 34.00
C LEU A 20 30.95 -8.03 32.90
N PHE A 21 29.65 -8.00 33.21
CA PHE A 21 28.61 -8.18 32.21
C PHE A 21 28.61 -6.90 31.40
N THR A 22 29.43 -6.85 30.34
CA THR A 22 29.31 -5.82 29.32
C THR A 22 27.96 -6.04 28.66
N ILE A 23 26.96 -5.30 29.14
CA ILE A 23 25.72 -5.09 28.41
C ILE A 23 26.14 -4.29 27.18
N THR A 24 26.36 -4.98 26.07
CA THR A 24 26.35 -4.35 24.75
C THR A 24 24.93 -3.85 24.57
N VAL A 25 24.69 -2.59 24.96
CA VAL A 25 23.48 -1.88 24.57
C VAL A 25 23.62 -1.74 23.07
N GLY A 26 22.95 -2.63 22.31
CA GLY A 26 22.92 -2.53 20.87
C GLY A 26 22.37 -1.15 20.53
N VAL A 27 23.23 -0.26 20.04
CA VAL A 27 22.75 0.99 19.46
C VAL A 27 21.94 0.59 18.24
N VAL A 28 20.62 0.77 18.34
CA VAL A 28 19.76 0.58 17.18
C VAL A 28 20.15 1.69 16.20
N ALA A 29 20.48 1.32 14.96
CA ALA A 29 20.86 2.30 13.95
C ALA A 29 19.67 3.24 13.65
N ALA A 30 19.97 4.43 13.14
CA ALA A 30 18.95 5.32 12.58
C ALA A 30 18.38 4.69 11.32
N ALA A 31 17.07 4.45 11.30
CA ALA A 31 16.38 3.81 10.19
C ALA A 31 15.00 4.41 10.00
N TYR A 32 14.47 4.33 8.79
CA TYR A 32 13.07 4.63 8.53
C TYR A 32 12.43 3.56 7.64
N GLY A 33 11.11 3.58 7.53
CA GLY A 33 10.39 2.68 6.64
C GLY A 33 8.89 2.86 6.74
N GLY A 34 8.16 1.97 6.10
CA GLY A 34 6.71 1.91 6.18
C GLY A 34 6.21 0.54 6.60
N TRP A 35 4.98 0.53 7.09
CA TRP A 35 4.38 -0.66 7.66
C TRP A 35 2.90 -0.85 7.33
N GLY A 36 2.19 0.18 6.86
CA GLY A 36 0.78 0.05 6.47
C GLY A 36 0.41 0.96 5.31
N TYR A 37 -0.36 0.42 4.36
CA TYR A 37 -0.75 1.10 3.13
C TYR A 37 -2.23 0.84 2.82
N THR A 38 -2.95 1.86 2.38
CA THR A 38 -4.32 1.73 1.89
C THR A 38 -4.50 2.39 0.54
N VAL A 39 -5.30 1.80 -0.34
CA VAL A 39 -5.76 2.38 -1.60
C VAL A 39 -7.27 2.47 -1.55
N THR A 40 -7.83 3.63 -1.90
CA THR A 40 -9.26 3.81 -2.10
C THR A 40 -9.55 3.71 -3.58
N ILE A 41 -10.38 2.73 -3.93
CA ILE A 41 -10.91 2.54 -5.27
C ILE A 41 -12.29 3.17 -5.31
N GLU A 42 -12.46 4.15 -6.18
CA GLU A 42 -13.74 4.77 -6.49
C GLU A 42 -14.17 4.37 -7.88
N ASP A 43 -15.37 3.80 -7.97
CA ASP A 43 -16.00 3.46 -9.23
C ASP A 43 -17.46 3.90 -9.26
N THR A 44 -18.15 3.54 -10.33
CA THR A 44 -19.57 3.87 -10.54
C THR A 44 -20.49 3.31 -9.45
N ASN A 45 -20.05 2.26 -8.72
CA ASN A 45 -20.80 1.63 -7.64
C ASN A 45 -20.45 2.21 -6.25
N GLY A 46 -19.39 3.01 -6.14
CA GLY A 46 -19.03 3.73 -4.93
C GLY A 46 -17.54 3.67 -4.59
N SER A 47 -17.23 3.96 -3.33
CA SER A 47 -15.85 4.03 -2.81
C SER A 47 -15.57 2.83 -1.91
N THR A 48 -14.50 2.10 -2.18
CA THR A 48 -14.01 0.98 -1.36
C THR A 48 -12.56 1.22 -0.96
N VAL A 49 -12.30 1.26 0.35
CA VAL A 49 -10.93 1.30 0.88
C VAL A 49 -10.40 -0.13 1.00
N ARG A 50 -9.20 -0.36 0.46
CA ARG A 50 -8.47 -1.63 0.49
C ARG A 50 -7.10 -1.42 1.14
N GLY A 51 -6.57 -2.42 1.84
CA GLY A 51 -5.33 -2.27 2.62
C GLY A 51 -4.38 -3.46 2.56
N GLU A 52 -3.07 -3.20 2.54
CA GLU A 52 -2.03 -4.24 2.46
C GLU A 52 -1.51 -4.72 3.83
N ASP A 53 -2.04 -4.17 4.92
CA ASP A 53 -1.76 -4.61 6.28
C ASP A 53 -3.08 -4.76 7.07
N PRO A 54 -3.40 -5.96 7.60
CA PRO A 54 -4.60 -6.16 8.42
C PRO A 54 -4.60 -5.36 9.73
N TYR A 55 -3.46 -4.81 10.18
CA TYR A 55 -3.33 -4.09 11.45
C TYR A 55 -3.33 -2.56 11.30
N LEU A 56 -3.66 -2.03 10.14
CA LEU A 56 -3.84 -0.59 9.92
C LEU A 56 -4.97 -0.03 10.81
N PRO A 57 -4.68 0.89 11.75
CA PRO A 57 -5.71 1.50 12.60
C PRO A 57 -6.75 2.29 11.80
N SER A 58 -6.35 2.84 10.65
CA SER A 58 -7.22 3.60 9.75
C SER A 58 -8.13 2.71 8.88
N CYS A 59 -7.92 1.39 8.87
CA CYS A 59 -8.69 0.46 8.02
C CYS A 59 -8.73 -0.95 8.64
N ASN A 60 -9.27 -1.06 9.85
CA ASN A 60 -9.38 -2.35 10.54
C ASN A 60 -10.35 -3.29 9.78
N GLY A 61 -9.82 -4.35 9.18
CA GLY A 61 -10.63 -5.35 8.45
C GLY A 61 -10.94 -4.99 6.99
N CYS A 62 -10.27 -4.00 6.41
CA CYS A 62 -10.40 -3.71 4.99
C CYS A 62 -9.86 -4.88 4.15
N PRO A 63 -10.53 -5.24 3.04
CA PRO A 63 -10.03 -6.30 2.17
C PRO A 63 -8.69 -5.90 1.53
N PRO A 64 -7.81 -6.86 1.23
CA PRO A 64 -6.56 -6.56 0.55
C PRO A 64 -6.79 -5.95 -0.84
N PHE A 65 -5.86 -5.12 -1.29
CA PHE A 65 -5.80 -4.67 -2.68
C PHE A 65 -5.08 -5.72 -3.54
N SER A 66 -4.02 -6.33 -3.02
CA SER A 66 -3.28 -7.41 -3.65
C SER A 66 -4.18 -8.64 -3.87
N GLY A 67 -4.26 -9.06 -5.13
CA GLY A 67 -5.13 -10.15 -5.58
C GLY A 67 -6.61 -9.79 -5.65
N ALA A 68 -7.00 -8.54 -5.43
CA ALA A 68 -8.41 -8.14 -5.56
C ALA A 68 -8.86 -8.22 -7.01
N ASP A 69 -10.08 -8.73 -7.21
CA ASP A 69 -10.86 -8.46 -8.41
C ASP A 69 -11.68 -7.18 -8.15
N LEU A 70 -11.42 -6.13 -8.93
CA LEU A 70 -12.15 -4.87 -8.86
C LEU A 70 -13.47 -4.94 -9.66
N GLY A 71 -13.65 -5.99 -10.48
CA GLY A 71 -14.87 -6.23 -11.23
C GLY A 71 -14.72 -6.00 -12.73
N ALA A 72 -15.87 -5.79 -13.38
CA ALA A 72 -15.98 -5.55 -14.81
C ALA A 72 -16.47 -4.13 -15.06
N TYR A 73 -15.87 -3.49 -16.06
CA TYR A 73 -16.13 -2.12 -16.46
C TYR A 73 -16.36 -2.04 -17.96
N ASN A 74 -17.17 -1.09 -18.39
CA ASN A 74 -17.39 -0.73 -19.79
C ASN A 74 -17.09 0.76 -19.99
N SER A 75 -17.19 1.24 -21.23
CA SER A 75 -16.75 2.60 -21.60
C SER A 75 -17.55 3.74 -20.94
N SER A 76 -18.69 3.44 -20.32
CA SER A 76 -19.49 4.43 -19.57
C SER A 76 -19.22 4.44 -18.07
N ASP A 77 -18.46 3.47 -17.56
CA ASP A 77 -18.11 3.39 -16.16
C ASP A 77 -16.90 4.29 -15.84
N THR A 78 -16.61 4.41 -14.54
CA THR A 78 -15.46 5.13 -14.02
C THR A 78 -14.67 4.21 -13.10
N LEU A 79 -13.33 4.32 -13.11
CA LEU A 79 -12.45 3.64 -12.17
C LEU A 79 -11.30 4.57 -11.79
N THR A 80 -11.28 5.00 -10.53
CA THR A 80 -10.40 6.06 -10.00
C THR A 80 -9.69 5.53 -8.75
N ILE A 81 -8.42 5.88 -8.56
CA ILE A 81 -7.75 5.72 -7.26
C ILE A 81 -7.87 7.05 -6.54
N SER A 82 -8.87 7.24 -5.67
CA SER A 82 -9.27 8.56 -5.19
C SER A 82 -8.53 9.07 -3.96
N ALA A 83 -8.09 8.16 -3.09
CA ALA A 83 -7.40 8.48 -1.86
C ALA A 83 -6.50 7.33 -1.43
N SER A 84 -5.39 7.66 -0.79
CA SER A 84 -4.48 6.65 -0.24
C SER A 84 -3.81 7.17 1.02
N GLN A 85 -3.44 6.23 1.89
CA GLN A 85 -2.67 6.52 3.09
C GLN A 85 -1.52 5.55 3.22
N ALA A 86 -0.44 6.03 3.83
CA ALA A 86 0.69 5.22 4.24
C ALA A 86 1.08 5.57 5.66
N LYS A 87 1.53 4.56 6.42
CA LYS A 87 2.13 4.74 7.74
C LYS A 87 3.61 4.47 7.66
N THR A 88 4.38 5.33 8.29
CA THR A 88 5.84 5.25 8.34
C THR A 88 6.34 5.21 9.77
N PHE A 89 7.56 4.73 9.96
CA PHE A 89 8.29 4.81 11.21
C PHE A 89 9.63 5.50 10.97
N LYS A 90 10.17 6.13 12.03
CA LYS A 90 11.55 6.62 12.10
C LYS A 90 12.08 6.45 13.52
N ASN A 91 13.38 6.21 13.65
CA ASN A 91 14.04 6.06 14.95
C ASN A 91 15.48 6.63 14.95
N ASN A 92 15.99 6.87 16.15
CA ASN A 92 17.40 7.26 16.41
C ASN A 92 17.92 8.42 15.54
N GLY A 93 17.06 9.42 15.28
CA GLY A 93 17.44 10.62 14.52
C GLY A 93 17.35 10.48 13.00
N SER A 94 16.81 9.38 12.47
CA SER A 94 16.36 9.33 11.08
C SER A 94 15.15 10.25 10.87
N ASP A 95 14.84 10.52 9.61
CA ASP A 95 13.65 11.27 9.23
C ASP A 95 12.98 10.69 8.00
N VAL A 96 11.66 10.80 7.93
CA VAL A 96 10.88 10.53 6.71
C VAL A 96 10.51 11.88 6.12
N THR A 97 10.96 12.11 4.90
CA THR A 97 10.84 13.41 4.22
C THR A 97 9.77 13.39 3.14
N GLY A 98 9.29 12.22 2.73
CA GLY A 98 8.19 12.12 1.77
C GLY A 98 7.69 10.71 1.59
N VAL A 99 6.44 10.61 1.15
CA VAL A 99 5.84 9.36 0.68
C VAL A 99 5.19 9.63 -0.67
N THR A 100 5.44 8.76 -1.63
CA THR A 100 4.84 8.81 -2.97
C THR A 100 4.23 7.46 -3.28
N MET A 101 2.98 7.44 -3.72
CA MET A 101 2.42 6.26 -4.39
C MET A 101 2.58 6.40 -5.89
N GLN A 102 3.04 5.34 -6.53
CA GLN A 102 3.11 5.23 -7.98
C GLN A 102 2.17 4.11 -8.42
N TYR A 103 1.72 4.14 -9.67
CA TYR A 103 0.97 3.04 -10.26
C TYR A 103 1.46 2.68 -11.65
N GLN A 104 1.15 1.45 -12.06
CA GLN A 104 1.31 0.94 -13.40
C GLN A 104 0.00 0.24 -13.79
N LEU A 105 -0.39 0.40 -15.06
CA LEU A 105 -1.54 -0.27 -15.63
C LEU A 105 -1.11 -1.07 -16.84
N ASP A 106 -1.24 -2.40 -16.75
CA ASP A 106 -0.94 -3.33 -17.84
C ASP A 106 -2.24 -3.91 -18.39
N GLY A 107 -2.34 -4.00 -19.70
CA GLY A 107 -3.49 -4.55 -20.40
C GLY A 107 -3.12 -5.54 -21.52
N PRO A 108 -4.11 -5.99 -22.31
CA PRO A 108 -3.90 -6.98 -23.36
C PRO A 108 -2.88 -6.58 -24.43
N GLY A 109 -2.70 -5.27 -24.65
CA GLY A 109 -1.73 -4.71 -25.60
C GLY A 109 -0.36 -4.34 -25.00
N GLY A 110 -0.13 -4.63 -23.72
CA GLY A 110 1.05 -4.21 -22.97
C GLY A 110 0.75 -3.11 -21.93
N THR A 111 1.81 -2.42 -21.49
CA THR A 111 1.70 -1.35 -20.49
C THR A 111 0.99 -0.12 -21.06
N VAL A 112 -0.11 0.28 -20.43
CA VAL A 112 -0.91 1.47 -20.74
C VAL A 112 -0.42 2.69 -19.97
N VAL A 113 -0.05 2.50 -18.70
CA VAL A 113 0.57 3.54 -17.86
C VAL A 113 1.80 2.95 -17.21
N ALA A 114 2.99 3.54 -17.39
CA ALA A 114 4.22 3.04 -16.82
C ALA A 114 4.50 3.66 -15.44
N TRP A 115 5.33 2.98 -14.63
CA TRP A 115 5.79 3.54 -13.36
C TRP A 115 6.46 4.90 -13.53
N GLY A 116 6.06 5.87 -12.71
CA GLY A 116 6.65 7.21 -12.72
C GLY A 116 6.01 8.19 -13.71
N ASP A 117 5.10 7.72 -14.58
CA ASP A 117 4.32 8.62 -15.44
C ASP A 117 3.31 9.42 -14.61
N ASN A 118 2.84 8.83 -13.51
CA ASN A 118 1.88 9.42 -12.59
C ASN A 118 2.23 9.04 -11.15
N ASP A 119 2.70 10.04 -10.42
CA ASP A 119 3.08 9.93 -9.02
C ASP A 119 2.10 10.71 -8.16
N ILE A 120 1.62 10.08 -7.09
CA ILE A 120 0.81 10.75 -6.08
C ILE A 120 1.68 11.01 -4.85
N ALA A 121 2.10 12.26 -4.69
CA ALA A 121 2.78 12.72 -3.50
C ALA A 121 1.80 12.78 -2.31
N PHE A 122 2.21 12.23 -1.17
CA PHE A 122 1.43 12.29 0.06
C PHE A 122 1.90 13.45 0.92
N ALA A 123 0.94 14.17 1.49
CA ALA A 123 1.20 15.14 2.53
C ALA A 123 1.35 14.42 3.87
N PHE A 124 2.22 14.95 4.72
CA PHE A 124 2.23 14.60 6.13
C PHE A 124 0.90 15.01 6.76
N GLN A 125 0.27 14.11 7.50
CA GLN A 125 -1.01 14.36 8.16
C GLN A 125 -0.84 14.48 9.67
N ALA A 126 -0.19 13.51 10.31
CA ALA A 126 -0.02 13.50 11.75
C ALA A 126 1.12 12.56 12.20
N ASN A 127 1.64 12.81 13.40
CA ASN A 127 2.35 11.78 14.15
C ASN A 127 1.31 10.86 14.80
N LEU A 128 1.56 9.55 14.84
CA LEU A 128 0.64 8.58 15.42
C LEU A 128 0.86 8.48 16.94
N PRO A 129 -0.18 8.67 17.77
CA PRO A 129 -0.07 8.53 19.22
C PRO A 129 -0.01 7.05 19.63
N PRO A 130 0.30 6.74 20.90
CA PRO A 130 0.23 5.37 21.43
C PRO A 130 -1.11 4.66 21.10
N PRO A 131 -1.11 3.34 20.83
CA PRO A 131 -0.05 2.37 21.13
C PRO A 131 1.09 2.30 20.11
N GLN A 132 1.07 3.12 19.06
CA GLN A 132 2.17 3.25 18.10
C GLN A 132 3.42 3.85 18.76
N ASN A 133 4.58 3.66 18.14
CA ASN A 133 5.86 4.11 18.68
C ASN A 133 6.08 5.60 18.45
N ASP A 134 6.84 6.23 19.34
CA ASP A 134 7.37 7.57 19.10
C ASP A 134 8.16 7.60 17.78
N GLY A 135 7.76 8.48 16.87
CA GLY A 135 8.33 8.57 15.52
C GLY A 135 7.47 7.93 14.42
N ASP A 136 6.38 7.24 14.77
CA ASP A 136 5.42 6.76 13.78
C ASP A 136 4.60 7.92 13.20
N GLN A 137 4.38 7.90 11.88
CA GLN A 137 3.75 8.99 11.14
C GLN A 137 2.69 8.48 10.18
N GLN A 138 1.71 9.33 9.90
CA GLN A 138 0.68 9.12 8.90
C GLN A 138 0.82 10.12 7.76
N TRP A 139 0.75 9.57 6.54
CA TRP A 139 0.81 10.28 5.28
C TRP A 139 -0.43 9.95 4.46
N GLY A 140 -0.89 10.89 3.64
CA GLY A 140 -1.98 10.64 2.71
C GLY A 140 -2.22 11.77 1.72
N THR A 141 -3.21 11.59 0.86
CA THR A 141 -3.57 12.57 -0.16
C THR A 141 -4.62 13.55 0.37
N ASN A 142 -4.51 14.83 -0.02
CA ASN A 142 -5.49 15.87 0.25
C ASN A 142 -6.29 16.27 -1.02
N SER A 143 -5.92 15.70 -2.18
CA SER A 143 -6.50 16.01 -3.50
C SER A 143 -7.34 14.84 -4.00
N THR A 144 -8.27 15.16 -4.92
CA THR A 144 -8.92 14.19 -5.82
C THR A 144 -7.84 13.30 -6.41
N GLY A 145 -7.99 11.98 -6.31
CA GLY A 145 -6.92 11.04 -6.62
C GLY A 145 -6.55 10.95 -8.10
N ILE A 146 -6.05 9.79 -8.54
CA ILE A 146 -5.69 9.54 -9.94
C ILE A 146 -6.92 9.75 -10.81
N GLY A 147 -6.79 10.46 -11.93
CA GLY A 147 -7.87 10.60 -12.90
C GLY A 147 -8.44 9.25 -13.34
N ASP A 148 -9.66 9.26 -13.86
CA ASP A 148 -10.36 8.06 -14.31
C ASP A 148 -9.50 7.23 -15.29
N LEU A 149 -9.34 5.94 -14.98
CA LEU A 149 -8.54 4.99 -15.75
C LEU A 149 -9.27 4.48 -16.99
N ILE A 150 -10.62 4.48 -16.99
CA ILE A 150 -11.42 3.91 -18.08
C ILE A 150 -11.16 4.59 -19.44
N PRO A 151 -11.05 5.93 -19.53
CA PRO A 151 -10.72 6.60 -20.79
C PRO A 151 -9.35 6.21 -21.37
N LEU A 152 -8.41 5.74 -20.56
CA LEU A 152 -7.06 5.36 -21.00
C LEU A 152 -7.04 4.03 -21.77
N LEU A 153 -8.10 3.23 -21.65
CA LEU A 153 -8.16 1.87 -22.19
C LEU A 153 -8.52 1.83 -23.68
N GLY A 154 -9.22 2.86 -24.16
CA GLY A 154 -9.68 2.97 -25.54
C GLY A 154 -10.57 1.79 -25.95
N SER A 155 -10.21 1.10 -27.04
CA SER A 155 -10.94 -0.08 -27.56
C SER A 155 -10.22 -1.40 -27.25
N ASN A 156 -9.26 -1.41 -26.31
CA ASN A 156 -8.47 -2.59 -25.98
C ASN A 156 -9.19 -3.42 -24.89
N TYR A 157 -10.23 -4.14 -25.28
CA TYR A 157 -11.01 -4.94 -24.33
C TYR A 157 -10.22 -6.15 -23.80
N GLY A 158 -10.46 -6.51 -22.53
CA GLY A 158 -9.85 -7.66 -21.87
C GLY A 158 -9.51 -7.40 -20.41
N THR A 159 -8.68 -8.27 -19.84
CA THR A 159 -8.25 -8.17 -18.44
C THR A 159 -7.07 -7.22 -18.31
N TYR A 160 -7.16 -6.36 -17.30
CA TYR A 160 -6.14 -5.41 -16.92
C TYR A 160 -5.59 -5.74 -15.53
N THR A 161 -4.32 -5.41 -15.31
CA THR A 161 -3.66 -5.47 -14.00
C THR A 161 -3.27 -4.06 -13.58
N LEU A 162 -3.87 -3.59 -12.48
CA LEU A 162 -3.53 -2.34 -11.83
C LEU A 162 -2.57 -2.63 -10.68
N SER A 163 -1.34 -2.16 -10.82
CA SER A 163 -0.30 -2.31 -9.79
C SER A 163 -0.01 -0.99 -9.12
N VAL A 164 0.15 -0.99 -7.81
CA VAL A 164 0.56 0.19 -7.01
C VAL A 164 1.82 -0.12 -6.21
N ARG A 165 2.66 0.88 -5.98
CA ARG A 165 3.80 0.79 -5.06
C ARG A 165 3.99 2.08 -4.30
N TYR A 166 4.62 1.99 -3.14
CA TYR A 166 4.87 3.14 -2.27
C TYR A 166 6.37 3.35 -2.14
N VAL A 167 6.82 4.57 -2.43
CA VAL A 167 8.21 5.01 -2.30
C VAL A 167 8.28 5.94 -1.10
N ILE A 168 9.06 5.55 -0.09
CA ILE A 168 9.27 6.31 1.13
C ILE A 168 10.66 6.91 1.05
N SER A 169 10.74 8.24 1.11
CA SER A 169 12.00 8.98 1.14
C SER A 169 12.30 9.45 2.55
N GLY A 170 13.57 9.48 2.89
CA GLY A 170 14.03 9.88 4.21
C GLY A 170 15.53 10.11 4.26
N THR A 171 16.03 10.35 5.47
CA THR A 171 17.46 10.49 5.74
C THR A 171 17.84 9.68 6.98
N PRO A 172 19.07 9.16 7.09
CA PRO A 172 20.16 9.26 6.11
C PRO A 172 20.08 8.23 4.96
N GLU A 173 19.11 7.32 4.98
CA GLU A 173 19.04 6.18 4.07
C GLU A 173 18.40 6.52 2.71
N ALA A 174 18.75 5.77 1.67
CA ALA A 174 18.13 5.88 0.35
C ALA A 174 16.65 5.49 0.38
N PRO A 175 15.81 6.00 -0.55
CA PRO A 175 14.37 5.70 -0.56
C PRO A 175 14.06 4.21 -0.60
N ILE A 176 13.03 3.80 0.14
CA ILE A 176 12.58 2.41 0.28
C ILE A 176 11.28 2.25 -0.52
N THR A 177 11.19 1.18 -1.32
CA THR A 177 10.00 0.87 -2.12
C THR A 177 9.27 -0.35 -1.56
N TYR A 178 7.94 -0.25 -1.44
CA TYR A 178 7.05 -1.32 -0.99
C TYR A 178 6.03 -1.65 -2.08
N GLY A 179 5.83 -2.94 -2.35
CA GLY A 179 5.05 -3.45 -3.47
C GLY A 179 5.93 -4.01 -4.60
N PRO A 180 5.38 -4.19 -5.82
CA PRO A 180 4.03 -3.80 -6.22
C PRO A 180 2.95 -4.66 -5.55
N PHE A 181 1.82 -4.03 -5.29
CA PHE A 181 0.56 -4.69 -4.94
C PHE A 181 -0.35 -4.59 -6.15
N SER A 182 -1.01 -5.68 -6.54
CA SER A 182 -1.71 -5.73 -7.83
C SER A 182 -3.13 -6.22 -7.67
N ALA A 183 -4.06 -5.53 -8.32
CA ALA A 183 -5.45 -5.94 -8.48
C ALA A 183 -5.76 -6.12 -9.97
N THR A 184 -6.81 -6.86 -10.29
CA THR A 184 -7.28 -7.05 -11.67
C THR A 184 -8.66 -6.47 -11.87
N PHE A 185 -8.96 -6.10 -13.11
CA PHE A 185 -10.32 -5.82 -13.56
C PHE A 185 -10.48 -6.22 -15.02
N THR A 186 -11.72 -6.35 -15.47
CA THR A 186 -12.03 -6.62 -16.88
C THR A 186 -12.65 -5.39 -17.52
N TYR A 187 -12.17 -5.01 -18.70
CA TYR A 187 -12.78 -3.98 -19.54
C TYR A 187 -13.51 -4.65 -20.71
N GLU A 188 -14.82 -4.53 -20.73
CA GLU A 188 -15.71 -5.25 -21.63
C GLU A 188 -16.07 -4.45 -22.87
N ALA A 189 -16.20 -5.16 -23.99
CA ALA A 189 -16.74 -4.57 -25.20
C ALA A 189 -18.21 -4.18 -25.00
N PRO A 190 -18.69 -3.08 -25.60
CA PRO A 190 -20.11 -2.76 -25.62
C PRO A 190 -20.92 -3.94 -26.13
N THR A 191 -21.95 -4.34 -25.39
CA THR A 191 -22.86 -5.38 -25.87
C THR A 191 -23.59 -4.84 -27.10
N ALA A 192 -23.50 -5.54 -28.23
CA ALA A 192 -24.20 -5.11 -29.44
C ALA A 192 -25.72 -5.15 -29.21
N THR A 193 -26.35 -3.98 -29.09
CA THR A 193 -27.81 -3.90 -29.08
C THR A 193 -28.31 -4.27 -30.47
N THR A 194 -28.96 -5.43 -30.59
CA THR A 194 -29.59 -5.81 -31.86
C THR A 194 -30.80 -4.89 -32.06
N ILE A 195 -30.68 -3.91 -32.94
CA ILE A 195 -31.83 -3.11 -33.35
C ILE A 195 -32.70 -4.01 -34.22
N ALA A 196 -33.86 -4.42 -33.70
CA ALA A 196 -34.87 -5.09 -34.51
C ALA A 196 -35.34 -4.08 -35.56
N LEU A 197 -34.90 -4.26 -36.81
CA LEU A 197 -35.47 -3.55 -37.94
C LEU A 197 -36.91 -4.06 -38.10
N TYR A 198 -37.88 -3.22 -37.74
CA TYR A 198 -39.28 -3.46 -38.06
C TYR A 198 -39.40 -3.50 -39.59
N ASP A 199 -39.73 -4.66 -40.15
CA ASP A 199 -40.05 -4.79 -41.57
C ASP A 199 -41.40 -4.12 -41.83
N VAL A 200 -41.37 -2.98 -42.53
CA VAL A 200 -42.56 -2.17 -42.85
C VAL A 200 -43.31 -2.67 -44.09
N ASN A 201 -42.91 -3.81 -44.69
CA ASN A 201 -43.45 -4.24 -45.99
C ASN A 201 -44.64 -5.22 -45.93
N SER A 202 -45.29 -5.44 -44.78
CA SER A 202 -46.38 -6.42 -44.69
C SER A 202 -47.78 -5.93 -45.13
N GLU A 203 -47.94 -4.73 -45.70
CA GLU A 203 -49.27 -4.20 -46.08
C GLU A 203 -49.55 -4.06 -47.59
N ALA A 204 -48.72 -4.62 -48.48
CA ALA A 204 -48.91 -4.47 -49.93
C ALA A 204 -49.90 -5.46 -50.59
N ASP A 205 -50.60 -6.34 -49.85
CA ASP A 205 -51.43 -7.42 -50.46
C ASP A 205 -52.95 -7.25 -50.33
N GLY A 206 -53.44 -6.03 -50.05
CA GLY A 206 -54.86 -5.78 -49.72
C GLY A 206 -55.72 -5.08 -50.76
N LEU A 207 -55.20 -4.65 -51.92
CA LEU A 207 -55.96 -3.87 -52.92
C LEU A 207 -55.89 -4.50 -54.32
N ARG A 208 -56.74 -5.50 -54.56
CA ARG A 208 -57.20 -5.92 -55.89
C ARG A 208 -58.68 -6.25 -55.88
#